data_AF-A0A948U6H3-F1
#
_entry.id   AF-A0A948U6H3-F1
#
_cell.length_a   1.000
_cell.length_b   1.000
_cell.length_c   1.000
_cell.angle_alpha   90.00
_cell.angle_beta   90.00
_cell.angle_gamma   90.00
#
_symmetry.space_group_name_H-M   'P 1'
#
loop_
_entity.id
_entity.type
_entity.pdbx_description
1 polymer ?
#
loop_
_entity_poly.entity_id
_entity_poly.type
_entity_poly.pdbx_seq_one_letter_code
_entity_poly.pdbx_strand_id
1 'polypeptide(L)'
;MRIALIFNKEAPYTTGSYIEKALNNSNLEFRHFWTSQAHLIKPEFDLYLRIDHGDYKYDLPEYLRPSVFLAIDTHLKKPFRKILRQARHYDFVFCAQKEGAEKLKRKAINSYWLPLGCEPEIHQRCDIK
;
A
#
# COMPACT_ATOMS: atom_id res chain seq x y z
N MET A 1 8.15 11.39 -12.45
CA MET A 1 7.11 11.21 -11.41
C MET A 1 7.82 10.85 -10.12
N ARG A 2 7.56 11.60 -9.06
CA ARG A 2 8.16 11.47 -7.72
C ARG A 2 7.15 10.84 -6.76
N ILE A 3 7.54 9.77 -6.07
CA ILE A 3 6.66 9.00 -5.20
C ILE A 3 7.11 9.12 -3.74
N ALA A 4 6.20 9.46 -2.84
CA ALA A 4 6.37 9.20 -1.41
C ALA A 4 5.89 7.77 -1.11
N LEU A 5 6.82 6.87 -0.85
CA LEU A 5 6.55 5.47 -0.51
C LEU A 5 6.46 5.32 1.01
N ILE A 6 5.28 4.98 1.54
CA ILE A 6 4.97 5.15 2.96
C ILE A 6 4.62 3.81 3.59
N PHE A 7 5.52 3.26 4.41
CA PHE A 7 5.32 2.02 5.18
C PHE A 7 6.34 1.87 6.31
N ASN A 8 6.11 0.95 7.25
CA ASN A 8 7.10 0.62 8.27
C ASN A 8 8.16 -0.36 7.74
N LYS A 9 9.41 0.11 7.59
CA LYS A 9 10.55 -0.70 7.12
C LYS A 9 11.17 -1.59 8.21
N GLU A 10 10.86 -1.32 9.48
CA GLU A 10 11.35 -2.13 10.62
C GLU A 10 10.66 -3.50 10.69
N ALA A 11 9.51 -3.68 10.02
CA ALA A 11 8.86 -4.97 9.90
C ALA A 11 9.52 -5.78 8.77
N PRO A 12 10.41 -6.74 9.06
CA PRO A 12 10.99 -7.56 8.01
C PRO A 12 9.87 -8.30 7.26
N TYR A 13 10.00 -8.43 5.95
CA TYR A 13 9.03 -9.08 5.05
C TYR A 13 7.69 -8.35 4.83
N THR A 14 7.60 -7.06 5.15
CA THR A 14 6.45 -6.26 4.71
C THR A 14 6.37 -6.20 3.18
N THR A 15 5.14 -6.19 2.64
CA THR A 15 4.90 -5.99 1.20
C THR A 15 5.57 -4.72 0.68
N GLY A 16 5.71 -3.70 1.54
CA GLY A 16 6.42 -2.47 1.21
C GLY A 16 7.87 -2.67 0.79
N SER A 17 8.58 -3.64 1.36
CA SER A 17 9.98 -3.93 1.01
C SER A 17 10.11 -4.52 -0.40
N TYR A 18 9.17 -5.35 -0.82
CA TYR A 18 9.14 -5.86 -2.20
C TYR A 18 8.82 -4.77 -3.20
N ILE A 19 7.91 -3.85 -2.85
CA ILE A 19 7.59 -2.69 -3.69
C ILE A 19 8.78 -1.74 -3.79
N GLU A 20 9.47 -1.47 -2.67
CA GLU A 20 10.70 -0.66 -2.66
C GLU A 20 11.77 -1.28 -3.58
N LYS A 21 11.98 -2.60 -3.49
CA LYS A 21 12.91 -3.31 -4.39
C LYS A 21 12.50 -3.17 -5.86
N ALA A 22 11.21 -3.34 -6.18
CA ALA A 22 10.70 -3.18 -7.54
C ALA A 22 10.88 -1.73 -8.05
N LEU A 23 10.67 -0.73 -7.20
CA LEU A 23 10.87 0.68 -7.54
C LEU A 23 12.35 1.02 -7.75
N ASN A 24 13.26 0.45 -6.97
CA ASN A 24 14.71 0.59 -7.19
C ASN A 24 15.15 0.04 -8.56
N ASN A 25 14.45 -0.97 -9.07
CA ASN A 25 14.68 -1.55 -10.41
C ASN A 25 13.91 -0.82 -11.53
N SER A 26 13.33 0.35 -11.23
CA SER A 26 12.57 1.16 -12.18
C SER A 26 13.25 2.53 -12.39
N ASN A 27 12.80 3.27 -13.40
CA ASN A 27 13.27 4.65 -13.66
C ASN A 27 12.49 5.71 -12.86
N LEU A 28 11.77 5.31 -11.79
CA LEU A 28 10.95 6.21 -11.00
C LEU A 28 11.74 6.76 -9.81
N GLU A 29 11.59 8.05 -9.56
CA GLU A 29 12.14 8.69 -8.37
C GLU A 29 11.18 8.46 -7.20
N PHE A 30 11.71 7.98 -6.07
CA PHE A 30 10.91 7.81 -4.87
C PHE A 30 11.71 8.08 -3.60
N ARG A 31 10.98 8.42 -2.54
CA ARG A 31 11.53 8.53 -1.19
C ARG A 31 10.67 7.73 -0.22
N HIS A 32 11.34 6.92 0.61
CA HIS A 32 10.68 6.17 1.67
C HIS A 32 10.40 7.06 2.89
N PHE A 33 9.24 6.85 3.51
CA PHE A 33 8.85 7.44 4.79
C PHE A 33 8.19 6.40 5.69
N TRP A 34 8.40 6.53 6.99
CA TRP A 34 7.65 5.74 7.96
C TRP A 34 6.24 6.33 8.16
N THR A 35 5.21 5.48 8.16
CA THR A 35 3.81 5.87 8.36
C THR A 35 3.58 6.72 9.63
N SER A 36 4.32 6.47 10.73
CA SER A 36 4.19 7.26 11.96
C SER A 36 4.64 8.71 11.81
N GLN A 37 5.47 8.98 10.81
CA GLN A 37 6.04 10.29 10.49
C GLN A 37 5.33 10.94 9.29
N ALA A 38 4.18 10.42 8.86
CA ALA A 38 3.47 10.94 7.69
C ALA A 38 3.13 12.45 7.80
N HIS A 39 2.94 12.95 9.03
CA HIS A 39 2.69 14.37 9.32
C HIS A 39 3.89 15.31 9.04
N LEU A 40 5.09 14.76 8.83
CA LEU A 40 6.30 15.52 8.50
C LEU A 40 6.56 15.57 6.98
N ILE A 41 5.80 14.82 6.18
CA ILE A 41 5.97 14.76 4.73
C ILE A 41 5.45 16.06 4.13
N LYS A 42 6.26 16.71 3.30
CA LYS A 42 5.84 17.91 2.55
C LYS A 42 5.01 17.50 1.32
N PRO A 43 4.03 18.32 0.91
CA PRO A 43 3.21 18.06 -0.27
C PRO A 43 3.97 18.34 -1.59
N GLU A 44 5.12 17.69 -1.79
CA GLU A 44 6.03 17.93 -2.93
C GLU A 44 6.16 16.76 -3.91
N PHE A 45 5.50 15.63 -3.62
CA PHE A 45 5.48 14.42 -4.44
C PHE A 45 4.27 14.39 -5.36
N ASP A 46 4.40 13.69 -6.49
CA ASP A 46 3.32 13.51 -7.47
C ASP A 46 2.35 12.39 -7.03
N LEU A 47 2.76 11.54 -6.08
CA LEU A 47 1.98 10.42 -5.55
C LEU A 47 2.37 10.08 -4.11
N TYR A 48 1.38 9.89 -3.23
CA TYR A 48 1.58 9.39 -1.86
C TYR A 48 1.06 7.96 -1.75
N LEU A 49 1.96 7.00 -1.84
CA LEU A 49 1.64 5.57 -1.86
C LEU A 49 1.87 4.96 -0.48
N ARG A 50 0.78 4.70 0.26
CA ARG A 50 0.82 3.95 1.51
C ARG A 50 0.68 2.45 1.25
N ILE A 51 1.59 1.67 1.83
CA ILE A 51 1.52 0.21 1.81
C ILE A 51 1.05 -0.31 3.17
N ASP A 52 0.06 -1.19 3.16
CA ASP A 52 -0.37 -1.90 4.36
C ASP A 52 0.77 -2.75 4.93
N HIS A 53 0.91 -2.71 6.24
CA HIS A 53 1.91 -3.43 7.03
C HIS A 53 1.32 -3.95 8.34
N GLY A 54 -0.01 -4.12 8.40
CA GLY A 54 -0.74 -4.67 9.53
C GLY A 54 -0.95 -3.72 10.71
N ASP A 55 -0.28 -2.55 10.72
CA ASP A 55 -0.53 -1.47 11.68
C ASP A 55 -1.40 -0.35 11.06
N TYR A 56 -2.51 -0.06 11.75
CA TYR A 56 -3.50 0.95 11.38
C TYR A 56 -3.66 2.03 12.46
N LYS A 57 -2.63 2.20 13.32
CA LYS A 57 -2.57 3.27 14.33
C LYS A 57 -2.35 4.63 13.67
N TYR A 58 -1.58 4.68 12.59
CA TYR A 58 -1.23 5.89 11.87
C TYR A 58 -1.94 5.96 10.52
N ASP A 59 -2.14 7.17 10.01
CA ASP A 59 -2.82 7.45 8.74
C ASP A 59 -2.12 8.58 7.98
N LEU A 60 -2.47 8.80 6.72
CA LEU A 60 -1.95 9.95 5.97
C LEU A 60 -2.72 11.24 6.31
N PRO A 61 -2.02 12.38 6.46
CA PRO A 61 -2.65 13.69 6.49
C PRO A 61 -3.45 13.99 5.21
N GLU A 62 -4.56 14.70 5.36
CA GLU A 62 -5.49 15.01 4.25
C GLU A 62 -4.85 15.82 3.12
N TYR A 63 -3.84 16.65 3.43
CA TYR A 63 -3.13 17.49 2.47
C TYR A 63 -2.15 16.73 1.56
N LEU A 64 -1.86 15.46 1.84
CA LEU A 64 -1.01 14.62 1.00
C LEU A 64 -1.86 14.00 -0.11
N ARG A 65 -1.89 14.64 -1.28
CA ARG A 65 -2.71 14.25 -2.43
C ARG A 65 -1.91 14.31 -3.74
N PRO A 66 -2.15 13.42 -4.72
CA PRO A 66 -3.08 12.30 -4.66
C PRO A 66 -2.57 11.16 -3.75
N SER A 67 -3.47 10.59 -2.94
CA SER A 67 -3.15 9.53 -1.98
C SER A 67 -3.70 8.18 -2.41
N VAL A 68 -2.84 7.16 -2.30
CA VAL A 68 -3.16 5.78 -2.65
C VAL A 68 -2.86 4.87 -1.46
N PHE A 69 -3.79 3.97 -1.16
CA PHE A 69 -3.60 2.93 -0.16
C PHE A 69 -3.64 1.54 -0.79
N LEU A 70 -2.53 0.80 -0.68
CA LEU A 70 -2.49 -0.64 -1.02
C LEU A 70 -2.82 -1.46 0.23
N ALA A 71 -4.08 -1.89 0.35
CA ALA A 71 -4.61 -2.69 1.45
C ALA A 71 -4.39 -4.20 1.22
N ILE A 72 -3.77 -4.88 2.18
CA ILE A 72 -3.32 -6.27 2.02
C ILE A 72 -4.21 -7.24 2.80
N ASP A 73 -4.56 -6.93 4.05
CA ASP A 73 -5.26 -7.87 4.94
C ASP A 73 -6.78 -7.76 4.87
N THR A 74 -7.32 -7.45 3.67
CA THR A 74 -8.77 -7.22 3.49
C THR A 74 -9.63 -8.47 3.71
N HIS A 75 -9.01 -9.65 3.69
CA HIS A 75 -9.65 -10.93 3.99
C HIS A 75 -9.88 -11.16 5.50
N LEU A 76 -9.14 -10.47 6.38
CA LEU A 76 -9.24 -10.63 7.82
C LEU A 76 -10.29 -9.69 8.44
N LYS A 77 -11.20 -10.23 9.25
CA LYS A 77 -12.33 -9.47 9.82
C LYS A 77 -11.90 -8.27 10.67
N LYS A 78 -10.88 -8.42 11.52
CA LYS A 78 -10.40 -7.34 12.42
C LYS A 78 -9.65 -6.24 11.63
N PRO A 79 -8.62 -6.57 10.81
CA PRO A 79 -8.00 -5.60 9.89
C PRO A 79 -8.99 -4.91 8.96
N PHE A 80 -9.93 -5.64 8.34
CA PHE A 80 -10.90 -5.05 7.40
C PHE A 80 -11.69 -3.88 8.00
N ARG A 81 -12.08 -3.95 9.27
CA ARG A 81 -12.77 -2.84 9.95
C ARG A 81 -11.90 -1.59 10.06
N LYS A 82 -10.59 -1.77 10.30
CA LYS A 82 -9.61 -0.69 10.39
C LYS A 82 -9.31 -0.11 9.00
N ILE A 83 -9.10 -0.99 8.01
CA ILE A 83 -8.93 -0.63 6.59
C ILE A 83 -10.12 0.20 6.11
N LEU A 84 -11.36 -0.26 6.33
CA LEU A 84 -12.57 0.47 5.90
C LEU A 84 -12.65 1.89 6.48
N ARG A 85 -12.19 2.09 7.71
CA ARG A 85 -12.17 3.42 8.33
C ARG A 85 -11.16 4.32 7.60
N GLN A 86 -9.95 3.84 7.38
CA GLN A 86 -8.87 4.63 6.77
C GLN A 86 -9.06 4.84 5.27
N ALA A 87 -9.60 3.84 4.56
CA ALA A 87 -9.86 3.86 3.12
C ALA A 87 -10.64 5.10 2.64
N ARG A 88 -11.44 5.72 3.52
CA ARG A 88 -12.19 6.96 3.23
C ARG A 88 -11.31 8.18 3.05
N HIS A 89 -10.08 8.15 3.57
CA HIS A 89 -9.14 9.26 3.52
C HIS A 89 -8.29 9.26 2.24
N TYR A 90 -8.42 8.23 1.41
CA TYR A 90 -7.61 8.02 0.21
C TYR A 90 -8.38 8.30 -1.06
N ASP A 91 -7.69 8.82 -2.09
CA ASP A 91 -8.28 8.99 -3.43
C ASP A 91 -8.51 7.65 -4.11
N PHE A 92 -7.57 6.71 -3.96
CA PHE A 92 -7.67 5.37 -4.51
C PHE A 92 -7.23 4.31 -3.49
N VAL A 93 -7.95 3.18 -3.46
CA VAL A 93 -7.60 2.03 -2.61
C VAL A 93 -7.44 0.79 -3.45
N PHE A 94 -6.24 0.22 -3.50
CA PHE A 94 -6.00 -1.07 -4.12
C PHE A 94 -6.09 -2.17 -3.07
N CYS A 95 -6.69 -3.30 -3.41
CA CYS A 95 -6.79 -4.44 -2.50
C CYS A 95 -6.15 -5.68 -3.10
N ALA A 96 -5.36 -6.40 -2.29
CA ALA A 96 -4.77 -7.68 -2.67
C ALA A 96 -5.83 -8.73 -3.03
N GLN A 97 -6.90 -8.83 -2.23
CA GLN A 97 -8.00 -9.76 -2.47
C GLN A 97 -9.15 -9.09 -3.21
N LYS A 98 -9.68 -9.78 -4.23
CA LYS A 98 -10.78 -9.31 -5.07
C LYS A 98 -12.03 -8.99 -4.25
N GLU A 99 -12.39 -9.89 -3.34
CA GLU A 99 -13.55 -9.74 -2.45
C GLU A 99 -13.37 -8.53 -1.52
N GLY A 100 -12.13 -8.20 -1.16
CA GLY A 100 -11.78 -7.01 -0.40
C GLY A 100 -12.14 -5.72 -1.14
N ALA A 101 -11.68 -5.61 -2.38
CA ALA A 101 -12.00 -4.48 -3.26
C ALA A 101 -13.52 -4.34 -3.44
N GLU A 102 -14.24 -5.43 -3.68
CA GLU A 102 -15.70 -5.40 -3.83
C GLU A 102 -16.42 -4.96 -2.55
N LYS A 103 -15.96 -5.44 -1.38
CA LYS A 103 -16.52 -5.03 -0.08
C LYS A 103 -16.34 -3.54 0.17
N LEU A 104 -15.18 -2.96 -0.16
CA LEU A 104 -14.93 -1.53 -0.04
C LEU A 104 -15.74 -0.72 -1.06
N LYS A 105 -15.85 -1.21 -2.31
CA LYS A 105 -16.65 -0.57 -3.35
C LYS A 105 -18.13 -0.45 -2.98
N ARG A 106 -18.70 -1.48 -2.35
CA ARG A 106 -20.07 -1.44 -1.77
C ARG A 106 -20.23 -0.42 -0.63
N LYS A 107 -19.14 0.15 -0.12
CA LYS A 107 -19.12 1.22 0.89
C LYS A 107 -18.75 2.59 0.28
N ALA A 108 -18.89 2.74 -1.04
CA ALA A 108 -18.57 3.94 -1.80
C ALA A 108 -17.10 4.38 -1.72
N ILE A 109 -16.19 3.43 -1.48
CA ILE A 109 -14.74 3.66 -1.60
C ILE A 109 -14.34 3.47 -3.06
N ASN A 110 -13.49 4.34 -3.57
CA ASN A 110 -12.87 4.22 -4.89
C ASN A 110 -11.80 3.11 -4.88
N SER A 111 -12.24 1.86 -4.87
CA SER A 111 -11.38 0.70 -4.67
C SER A 111 -11.27 -0.23 -5.88
N TYR A 112 -10.08 -0.79 -6.09
CA TYR A 112 -9.71 -1.63 -7.22
C TYR A 112 -9.02 -2.90 -6.73
N TRP A 113 -9.24 -4.00 -7.44
CA TRP A 113 -8.49 -5.23 -7.18
C TRP A 113 -7.12 -5.14 -7.87
N LEU A 114 -6.06 -5.40 -7.10
CA LEU A 114 -4.68 -5.50 -7.58
C LEU A 114 -4.05 -6.72 -6.89
N PRO A 115 -3.94 -7.88 -7.55
CA PRO A 115 -3.37 -9.07 -6.94
C PRO A 115 -1.89 -8.85 -6.60
N LEU A 116 -1.41 -9.52 -5.57
CA LEU A 116 0.00 -9.49 -5.22
C LEU A 116 0.82 -10.21 -6.28
N GLY A 117 1.92 -9.56 -6.70
CA GLY A 117 2.95 -10.18 -7.52
C GLY A 117 3.86 -11.08 -6.68
N CYS A 118 4.58 -11.98 -7.35
CA CYS A 118 5.68 -12.71 -6.75
C CYS A 118 7.00 -11.94 -6.93
N GLU A 119 7.96 -12.19 -6.05
CA GLU A 119 9.36 -11.77 -6.26
C GLU A 119 10.03 -12.78 -7.20
N PRO A 120 10.38 -12.41 -8.45
CA PRO A 120 10.86 -13.37 -9.45
C PRO A 120 12.19 -14.02 -9.09
N GLU A 121 13.07 -13.30 -8.39
CA GLU A 121 14.38 -13.85 -7.98
C GLU A 121 14.23 -14.97 -6.92
N ILE A 122 13.17 -14.92 -6.11
CA ILE A 122 12.85 -15.91 -5.08
C ILE A 122 11.97 -17.03 -5.66
N HIS A 123 10.97 -16.66 -6.45
CA HIS A 123 9.95 -17.57 -6.99
C HIS A 123 10.33 -17.98 -8.41
N GLN A 124 11.44 -18.71 -8.51
CA GLN A 124 11.91 -19.24 -9.79
C GLN A 124 11.07 -20.45 -10.21
N ARG A 125 11.01 -20.69 -11.53
CA ARG A 125 10.39 -21.88 -12.07
C ARG A 125 11.16 -23.11 -11.60
N CYS A 126 10.56 -23.88 -10.69
CA CYS A 126 11.04 -25.21 -10.36
C CYS A 126 10.46 -26.19 -11.39
N ASP A 127 11.32 -26.94 -12.08
CA ASP A 127 10.87 -28.09 -12.86
C ASP A 127 10.49 -29.20 -11.88
N ILE A 128 9.21 -29.23 -11.51
CA ILE A 128 8.64 -30.28 -10.67
C ILE A 128 8.47 -31.51 -11.57
N LYS A 129 9.23 -32.57 -11.28
CA LYS A 129 9.10 -33.88 -11.94
C LYS A 129 7.86 -34.63 -11.48
#